data_AF-A0A8B7DKE7-F1
#
_entry.id   AF-A0A8B7DKE7-F1
#
_cell.length_a   1.000
_cell.length_b   1.000
_cell.length_c   1.000
_cell.angle_alpha   90.00
_cell.angle_beta   90.00
_cell.angle_gamma   90.00
#
_symmetry.space_group_name_H-M   'P 1'
#
loop_
_entity.id
_entity.type
_entity.pdbx_description
1 polymer ?
#
loop_
_entity_poly.entity_id
_entity_poly.type
_entity_poly.pdbx_seq_one_letter_code
_entity_poly.pdbx_strand_id
1 'polypeptide(L)'
;MDQVKNLFWPMKNGKCWVLNSEVICLISTPTKISGRAYNISNLDLENIDSWLQKKLNTFKIILIERSEGGQLWIQEVSSTPATRMDVVNLQEQLDMRLQQRQARETGICPVRRELYSQAFDELIRQVTINCAERGLLLLRVRDEISMTIAAYQTLYESSIAFGMRKALQAEQGKTDMEQKINDLTQQKEELEKQVNELKGKCDAIEKRDVERRAIEEKKHSEEIQFLKKTNQQLKTQLEGIIAPSKR
;
A
#
# COMPACT_ATOMS: atom_id res chain seq x y z
N MET A 1 -20.61 17.64 -7.72
CA MET A 1 -20.34 16.30 -7.13
C MET A 1 -18.83 16.08 -7.17
N ASP A 2 -17.98 16.93 -6.59
CA ASP A 2 -17.84 17.31 -5.18
C ASP A 2 -17.65 16.12 -4.24
N GLN A 3 -16.37 15.80 -3.99
CA GLN A 3 -15.76 15.53 -2.67
C GLN A 3 -14.62 14.49 -2.78
N VAL A 4 -13.42 14.89 -3.23
CA VAL A 4 -12.16 14.27 -2.79
C VAL A 4 -11.05 15.33 -2.77
N LYS A 5 -11.22 16.37 -1.96
CA LYS A 5 -10.11 17.23 -1.52
C LYS A 5 -9.85 16.89 -0.06
N ASN A 6 -8.91 15.98 0.19
CA ASN A 6 -8.16 15.88 1.44
C ASN A 6 -6.85 15.12 1.17
N LEU A 7 -5.94 15.82 0.48
CA LEU A 7 -4.51 15.56 0.52
C LEU A 7 -4.04 15.89 1.94
N PHE A 8 -3.97 14.91 2.84
CA PHE A 8 -3.47 15.13 4.20
C PHE A 8 -2.03 14.62 4.30
N TRP A 9 -1.09 15.53 3.98
CA TRP A 9 0.32 15.38 4.32
C TRP A 9 0.54 15.71 5.81
N PRO A 10 1.58 15.16 6.45
CA PRO A 10 1.83 15.38 7.86
C PRO A 10 2.27 16.83 8.12
N MET A 11 1.45 17.60 8.85
CA MET A 11 1.87 18.90 9.40
C MET A 11 2.66 18.69 10.69
N LYS A 12 3.84 19.30 10.74
CA LYS A 12 4.72 19.33 11.91
C LYS A 12 4.23 20.41 12.89
N ASN A 13 3.32 20.06 13.78
CA ASN A 13 3.00 20.85 14.98
C ASN A 13 3.61 20.15 16.19
N GLY A 14 4.36 20.90 17.01
CA GLY A 14 5.02 20.47 18.25
C GLY A 14 4.87 18.99 18.66
N LYS A 15 5.95 18.22 18.50
CA LYS A 15 6.24 16.93 19.16
C LYS A 15 5.31 15.71 18.95
N CYS A 16 4.35 15.66 18.02
CA CYS A 16 3.76 14.36 17.63
C CYS A 16 3.45 14.26 16.12
N TRP A 17 3.55 13.04 15.58
CA TRP A 17 3.02 12.66 14.27
C TRP A 17 1.65 12.01 14.48
N VAL A 18 0.62 12.45 13.75
CA VAL A 18 -0.74 11.88 13.81
C VAL A 18 -1.01 11.12 12.51
N LEU A 19 -1.30 9.82 12.61
CA LEU A 19 -1.71 8.98 11.49
C LEU A 19 -3.04 8.30 11.86
N ASN A 20 -4.11 8.61 11.11
CA ASN A 20 -5.43 7.96 11.14
C ASN A 20 -6.01 7.61 12.51
N SER A 21 -6.76 8.55 13.11
CA SER A 21 -7.70 8.34 14.24
C SER A 21 -7.20 7.60 15.50
N GLU A 22 -5.95 7.17 15.55
CA GLU A 22 -5.30 6.58 16.71
C GLU A 22 -3.91 7.23 16.86
N VAL A 23 -3.77 8.00 17.94
CA VAL A 23 -2.54 8.74 18.24
C VAL A 23 -1.48 7.76 18.73
N ILE A 24 -0.52 7.41 17.88
CA ILE A 24 0.72 6.75 18.29
C ILE A 24 1.71 7.86 18.69
N CYS A 25 1.65 8.33 19.94
CA CYS A 25 2.71 9.18 20.49
C CYS A 25 3.77 8.29 21.17
N LEU A 26 4.89 8.09 20.47
CA LEU A 26 6.18 7.85 21.10
C LEU A 26 6.56 9.14 21.83
N ILE A 27 6.50 9.17 23.16
CA ILE A 27 7.30 9.98 24.12
C ILE A 27 6.56 9.96 25.48
N SER A 28 7.29 9.47 26.50
CA SER A 28 7.25 9.61 27.97
C SER A 28 6.25 10.54 28.70
N THR A 29 5.05 10.79 28.19
CA THR A 29 3.98 11.51 28.90
C THR A 29 2.74 10.63 29.06
N PRO A 30 2.01 10.75 30.19
CA PRO A 30 0.88 9.87 30.50
C PRO A 30 -0.24 10.11 29.48
N THR A 31 -0.41 9.19 28.54
CA THR A 31 -1.43 9.27 27.50
C THR A 31 -2.66 8.45 27.91
N LYS A 32 -3.81 9.13 27.90
CA LYS A 32 -5.13 8.52 28.13
C LYS A 32 -5.49 7.68 26.91
N ILE A 33 -5.63 6.36 27.10
CA ILE A 33 -6.21 5.44 26.12
C ILE A 33 -7.56 5.00 26.68
N SER A 34 -8.65 5.08 25.89
CA SER A 34 -10.03 4.69 26.26
C SER A 34 -10.70 5.47 27.42
N GLY A 35 -10.24 6.67 27.75
CA GLY A 35 -10.78 7.43 28.89
C GLY A 35 -10.23 7.00 30.26
N ARG A 36 -9.31 6.03 30.32
CA ARG A 36 -8.47 5.78 31.50
C ARG A 36 -7.15 6.53 31.37
N ALA A 37 -6.92 7.46 32.29
CA ALA A 37 -5.59 7.95 32.60
C ALA A 37 -4.88 6.90 33.44
N TYR A 38 -3.75 6.39 32.96
CA TYR A 38 -2.80 5.67 33.81
C TYR A 38 -1.80 6.69 34.33
N ASN A 39 -2.19 7.38 35.40
CA ASN A 39 -1.28 8.26 36.14
C ASN A 39 -0.37 7.39 37.02
N ILE A 40 0.93 7.39 36.75
CA ILE A 40 1.95 6.83 37.66
C ILE A 40 2.24 7.87 38.76
N SER A 41 1.21 8.30 39.48
CA SER A 41 1.37 9.31 40.53
C SER A 41 0.53 9.04 41.77
N ASN A 42 0.13 7.79 42.00
CA ASN A 42 -0.39 7.30 43.28
C ASN A 42 -0.11 5.79 43.35
N LEU A 43 1.14 5.43 43.62
CA LEU A 43 1.43 4.15 44.26
C LEU A 43 1.38 4.44 45.74
N ASP A 44 0.19 4.29 46.32
CA ASP A 44 -0.02 4.33 47.76
C ASP A 44 0.89 3.26 48.40
N LEU A 45 2.05 3.67 48.90
CA LEU A 45 3.05 2.80 49.51
C LEU A 45 2.49 2.07 50.74
N GLU A 46 1.45 2.60 51.38
CA GLU A 46 0.77 2.00 52.55
C GLU A 46 -0.20 0.86 52.19
N ASN A 47 -0.52 0.66 50.91
CA ASN A 47 -1.48 -0.36 50.45
C ASN A 47 -0.79 -1.46 49.62
N ILE A 48 0.54 -1.49 49.60
CA ILE A 48 1.32 -2.45 48.81
C ILE A 48 1.05 -3.88 49.26
N ASP A 49 0.98 -4.17 50.56
CA ASP A 49 0.76 -5.54 51.05
C ASP A 49 -0.64 -6.07 50.73
N SER A 50 -1.68 -5.24 50.89
CA SER A 50 -3.06 -5.58 50.52
C SER A 50 -3.23 -5.69 49.00
N TRP A 51 -2.60 -4.79 48.24
CA TRP A 51 -2.60 -4.83 46.77
C TRP A 51 -1.80 -6.02 46.23
N LEU A 52 -0.66 -6.36 46.85
CA LEU A 52 0.15 -7.53 46.54
C LEU A 52 -0.59 -8.80 46.88
N GLN A 53 -1.25 -8.90 48.04
CA GLN A 53 -2.12 -10.04 48.37
C GLN A 53 -3.26 -10.15 47.37
N LYS A 54 -3.87 -9.04 46.93
CA LYS A 54 -4.94 -9.04 45.92
C LYS A 54 -4.41 -9.43 44.53
N LYS A 55 -3.22 -8.98 44.14
CA LYS A 55 -2.56 -9.32 42.87
C LYS A 55 -2.03 -10.75 42.87
N LEU A 56 -1.40 -11.20 43.95
CA LEU A 56 -1.01 -12.59 44.20
C LEU A 56 -2.23 -13.50 44.21
N ASN A 57 -3.36 -13.08 44.80
CA ASN A 57 -4.64 -13.79 44.73
C ASN A 57 -5.22 -13.80 43.30
N THR A 58 -4.89 -12.81 42.47
CA THR A 58 -5.23 -12.83 41.03
C THR A 58 -4.34 -13.81 40.27
N PHE A 59 -3.05 -13.89 40.61
CA PHE A 59 -2.15 -14.97 40.15
C PHE A 59 -2.60 -16.34 40.66
N LYS A 60 -3.23 -16.39 41.85
CA LYS A 60 -3.76 -17.60 42.51
C LYS A 60 -4.87 -18.30 41.70
N ILE A 61 -5.52 -17.59 40.78
CA ILE A 61 -6.65 -18.10 39.99
C ILE A 61 -6.20 -18.71 38.64
N ILE A 62 -4.96 -18.48 38.20
CA ILE A 62 -4.51 -18.85 36.83
C ILE A 62 -3.78 -20.21 36.78
N LEU A 63 -3.72 -20.97 37.87
CA LEU A 63 -3.11 -22.31 37.85
C LEU A 63 -4.10 -23.36 37.33
N ILE A 64 -4.18 -23.40 36.01
CA ILE A 64 -4.64 -24.51 35.16
C ILE A 64 -6.05 -25.00 35.50
N GLU A 65 -7.01 -24.51 34.74
CA GLU A 65 -8.33 -25.09 34.63
C GLU A 65 -8.22 -26.47 33.93
N ARG A 66 -8.18 -27.57 34.70
CA ARG A 66 -8.36 -28.91 34.12
C ARG A 66 -9.83 -29.29 34.20
N SER A 67 -10.45 -29.45 33.04
CA SER A 67 -11.74 -30.11 32.90
C SER A 67 -11.48 -31.58 32.56
N GLU A 68 -11.58 -32.45 33.57
CA GLU A 68 -11.67 -33.89 33.36
C GLU A 68 -13.08 -34.32 33.77
N GLY A 69 -13.85 -34.82 32.81
CA GLY A 69 -15.17 -35.42 33.07
C GLY A 69 -16.28 -34.46 33.54
N GLY A 70 -16.20 -33.16 33.23
CA GLY A 70 -17.23 -32.18 33.62
C GLY A 70 -17.09 -31.63 35.04
N GLN A 71 -15.99 -31.97 35.73
CA GLN A 71 -15.62 -31.34 37.01
C GLN A 71 -14.44 -30.38 36.80
N LEU A 72 -14.58 -29.21 37.40
CA LEU A 72 -13.63 -28.12 37.36
C LEU A 72 -12.63 -28.25 38.51
N TRP A 73 -11.38 -28.56 38.21
CA TRP A 73 -10.30 -28.58 39.19
C TRP A 73 -9.52 -27.27 39.15
N ILE A 74 -9.45 -26.58 40.29
CA ILE A 74 -8.68 -25.35 40.48
C ILE A 74 -7.53 -25.67 41.42
N GLN A 75 -6.30 -25.50 40.96
CA GLN A 75 -5.11 -25.67 41.80
C GLN A 75 -4.75 -24.34 42.47
N GLU A 76 -4.72 -24.31 43.80
CA GLU A 76 -4.26 -23.12 44.53
C GLU A 76 -2.74 -22.97 44.50
N VAL A 77 -2.26 -21.71 44.51
CA VAL A 77 -0.84 -21.39 44.67
C VAL A 77 -0.34 -21.80 46.06
N SER A 78 0.76 -22.54 46.08
CA SER A 78 1.50 -22.79 47.32
C SER A 78 2.06 -21.49 47.91
N SER A 79 1.90 -21.29 49.23
CA SER A 79 2.53 -20.17 49.96
C SER A 79 3.91 -20.52 50.51
N THR A 80 4.41 -21.74 50.29
CA THR A 80 5.72 -22.17 50.80
C THR A 80 6.85 -21.59 49.94
N PRO A 81 7.95 -21.11 50.55
CA PRO A 81 9.16 -20.75 49.82
C PRO A 81 9.67 -21.92 49.00
N ALA A 82 10.14 -21.64 47.78
CA ALA A 82 10.66 -22.67 46.89
C ALA A 82 12.06 -23.14 47.32
N THR A 83 12.28 -24.45 47.26
CA THR A 83 13.59 -25.07 47.47
C THR A 83 14.37 -25.11 46.15
N ARG A 84 15.69 -25.36 46.22
CA ARG A 84 16.52 -25.56 45.02
C ARG A 84 15.98 -26.71 44.14
N MET A 85 15.43 -27.75 44.75
CA MET A 85 14.86 -28.89 44.02
C MET A 85 13.62 -28.50 43.23
N ASP A 86 12.77 -27.62 43.80
CA ASP A 86 11.55 -27.14 43.11
C ASP A 86 11.89 -26.35 41.85
N VAL A 87 12.99 -25.58 41.87
CA VAL A 87 13.47 -24.83 40.69
C VAL A 87 13.99 -25.77 39.60
N VAL A 88 14.71 -26.83 39.98
CA VAL A 88 15.18 -27.85 39.02
C VAL A 88 14.00 -28.58 38.39
N ASN A 89 13.02 -28.99 39.21
CA ASN A 89 11.80 -29.64 38.73
C ASN A 89 11.00 -28.73 37.77
N LEU A 90 10.94 -27.43 38.05
CA LEU A 90 10.29 -26.46 37.16
C LEU A 90 10.99 -26.39 35.79
N GLN A 91 12.33 -26.39 35.78
CA GLN A 91 13.12 -26.39 34.55
C GLN A 91 12.87 -27.67 33.74
N GLU A 92 12.97 -28.84 34.37
CA GLU A 92 12.75 -30.13 33.70
C GLU A 92 11.32 -30.23 33.13
N GLN A 93 10.32 -29.74 33.86
CA GLN A 93 8.94 -29.70 33.37
C GLN A 93 8.77 -28.76 32.17
N LEU A 94 9.44 -27.61 32.18
CA LEU A 94 9.41 -26.67 31.05
C LEU A 94 10.05 -27.32 29.81
N ASP A 95 11.22 -27.92 29.96
CA ASP A 95 11.94 -28.58 28.88
C ASP A 95 11.13 -29.75 28.30
N MET A 96 10.53 -30.57 29.17
CA MET A 96 9.63 -31.65 28.78
C MET A 96 8.43 -31.10 27.99
N ARG A 97 7.78 -30.03 28.46
CA ARG A 97 6.61 -29.43 27.77
C ARG A 97 6.99 -28.79 26.44
N LEU A 98 8.16 -28.18 26.34
CA LEU A 98 8.68 -27.61 25.08
C LEU A 98 8.90 -28.72 24.05
N GLN A 99 9.47 -29.86 24.45
CA GLN A 99 9.65 -31.02 23.57
C GLN A 99 8.31 -31.66 23.18
N GLN A 100 7.43 -31.92 24.17
CA GLN A 100 6.12 -32.55 23.94
C GLN A 100 5.25 -31.74 22.97
N ARG A 101 5.25 -30.42 23.12
CA ARG A 101 4.49 -29.52 22.22
C ARG A 101 5.28 -29.10 20.97
N GLN A 102 6.47 -29.66 20.75
CA GLN A 102 7.34 -29.40 19.59
C GLN A 102 7.55 -27.90 19.33
N ALA A 103 7.89 -27.16 20.38
CA ALA A 103 8.16 -25.73 20.27
C ALA A 103 9.40 -25.48 19.40
N ARG A 104 9.37 -24.43 18.56
CA ARG A 104 10.51 -24.08 17.70
C ARG A 104 11.65 -23.45 18.51
N GLU A 105 12.87 -23.88 18.25
CA GLU A 105 14.09 -23.34 18.88
C GLU A 105 14.45 -21.93 18.38
N THR A 106 14.13 -21.61 17.12
CA THR A 106 14.45 -20.32 16.50
C THR A 106 13.21 -19.64 15.93
N GLY A 107 13.24 -18.31 15.87
CA GLY A 107 12.14 -17.50 15.37
C GLY A 107 10.94 -17.36 16.32
N ILE A 108 9.85 -16.78 15.81
CA ILE A 108 8.63 -16.52 16.57
C ILE A 108 7.84 -17.83 16.73
N CYS A 109 7.54 -18.21 17.98
CA CYS A 109 6.78 -19.42 18.30
C CYS A 109 5.75 -19.14 19.42
N PRO A 110 4.45 -19.30 19.18
CA PRO A 110 3.41 -19.01 20.16
C PRO A 110 3.44 -19.99 21.35
N VAL A 111 3.64 -21.29 21.08
CA VAL A 111 3.75 -22.33 22.11
C VAL A 111 4.89 -22.04 23.07
N ARG A 112 6.06 -21.68 22.52
CA ARG A 112 7.22 -21.29 23.33
C ARG A 112 6.88 -20.07 24.17
N ARG A 113 6.32 -19.03 23.56
CA ARG A 113 5.97 -17.78 24.26
C ARG A 113 5.01 -18.04 25.43
N GLU A 114 4.01 -18.89 25.23
CA GLU A 114 3.05 -19.29 26.26
C GLU A 114 3.76 -20.01 27.43
N LEU A 115 4.56 -21.04 27.13
CA LEU A 115 5.26 -21.82 28.16
C LEU A 115 6.27 -20.98 28.95
N TYR A 116 7.02 -20.10 28.29
CA TYR A 116 7.93 -19.17 28.98
C TYR A 116 7.18 -18.12 29.79
N SER A 117 6.01 -17.65 29.34
CA SER A 117 5.17 -16.74 30.13
C SER A 117 4.70 -17.40 31.42
N GLN A 118 4.23 -18.65 31.34
CA GLN A 118 3.80 -19.42 32.51
C GLN A 118 4.98 -19.68 33.47
N ALA A 119 6.15 -20.06 32.94
CA ALA A 119 7.35 -20.26 33.76
C ALA A 119 7.81 -18.95 34.42
N PHE A 120 7.71 -17.82 33.72
CA PHE A 120 8.07 -16.52 34.28
C PHE A 120 7.10 -16.06 35.36
N ASP A 121 5.80 -16.34 35.22
CA ASP A 121 4.80 -16.07 36.25
C ASP A 121 5.06 -16.91 37.52
N GLU A 122 5.46 -18.17 37.37
CA GLU A 122 5.88 -19.03 38.48
C GLU A 122 7.17 -18.51 39.15
N LEU A 123 8.14 -18.01 38.38
CA LEU A 123 9.32 -17.37 38.94
C LEU A 123 8.98 -16.09 39.71
N ILE A 124 8.08 -15.24 39.18
CA ILE A 124 7.61 -14.05 39.88
C ILE A 124 6.95 -14.45 41.20
N ARG A 125 6.12 -15.49 41.19
CA ARG A 125 5.47 -16.03 42.39
C ARG A 125 6.50 -16.47 43.45
N GLN A 126 7.48 -17.30 43.08
CA GLN A 126 8.54 -17.75 43.99
C GLN A 126 9.37 -16.59 44.54
N VAL A 127 9.71 -15.62 43.69
CA VAL A 127 10.46 -14.42 44.08
C VAL A 127 9.65 -13.54 45.03
N THR A 128 8.34 -13.41 44.80
CA THR A 128 7.44 -12.61 45.64
C THR A 128 7.28 -13.20 47.04
N ILE A 129 7.23 -14.53 47.16
CA ILE A 129 7.22 -15.22 48.47
C ILE A 129 8.50 -14.93 49.25
N ASN A 130 9.64 -14.85 48.56
CA ASN A 130 10.91 -14.53 49.21
C ASN A 130 11.00 -13.05 49.60
N CYS A 131 10.75 -12.13 48.66
CA CYS A 131 10.73 -10.69 48.88
C CYS A 131 9.69 -10.05 47.95
N ALA A 132 8.67 -9.43 48.52
CA ALA A 132 7.49 -9.00 47.77
C ALA A 132 7.79 -7.82 46.83
N GLU A 133 8.70 -6.92 47.24
CA GLU A 133 9.14 -5.75 46.48
C GLU A 133 9.90 -6.17 45.22
N ARG A 134 10.71 -7.23 45.30
CA ARG A 134 11.44 -7.77 44.15
C ARG A 134 10.46 -8.41 43.15
N GLY A 135 9.45 -9.13 43.66
CA GLY A 135 8.37 -9.67 42.85
C GLY A 135 7.59 -8.58 42.11
N LEU A 136 7.29 -7.48 42.81
CA LEU A 136 6.60 -6.31 42.25
C LEU A 136 7.40 -5.65 41.11
N LEU A 137 8.72 -5.54 41.26
CA LEU A 137 9.58 -4.99 40.20
C LEU A 137 9.57 -5.90 38.97
N LEU A 138 9.72 -7.22 39.15
CA LEU A 138 9.67 -8.18 38.02
C LEU A 138 8.32 -8.13 37.31
N LEU A 139 7.23 -7.99 38.06
CA LEU A 139 5.88 -7.84 37.52
C LEU A 139 5.77 -6.61 36.59
N ARG A 140 6.31 -5.46 37.02
CA ARG A 140 6.29 -4.24 36.20
C ARG A 140 7.11 -4.39 34.92
N VAL A 141 8.31 -4.96 35.03
CA VAL A 141 9.19 -5.23 33.88
C VAL A 141 8.48 -6.16 32.87
N ARG A 142 7.80 -7.21 33.35
CA ARG A 142 7.02 -8.11 32.50
C ARG A 142 5.93 -7.36 31.72
N ASP A 143 5.17 -6.51 32.40
CA ASP A 143 4.05 -5.78 31.81
C ASP A 143 4.57 -4.76 30.78
N GLU A 144 5.68 -4.07 31.06
CA GLU A 144 6.34 -3.15 30.13
C GLU A 144 6.85 -3.83 28.86
N ILE A 145 7.51 -4.98 29.00
CA ILE A 145 7.96 -5.78 27.84
C ILE A 145 6.75 -6.27 27.03
N SER A 146 5.68 -6.71 27.70
CA SER A 146 4.47 -7.16 27.03
C SER A 146 3.79 -6.05 26.23
N MET A 147 3.71 -4.85 26.80
CA MET A 147 3.23 -3.65 26.09
C MET A 147 4.12 -3.30 24.89
N THR A 148 5.44 -3.38 25.06
CA THR A 148 6.40 -3.10 23.99
C THR A 148 6.26 -4.07 22.82
N ILE A 149 6.09 -5.38 23.11
CA ILE A 149 5.87 -6.37 22.06
C ILE A 149 4.54 -6.13 21.35
N ALA A 150 3.47 -5.80 22.07
CA ALA A 150 2.17 -5.48 21.47
C ALA A 150 2.27 -4.28 20.51
N ALA A 151 2.99 -3.22 20.92
CA ALA A 151 3.23 -2.07 20.05
C ALA A 151 4.00 -2.46 18.78
N TYR A 152 5.03 -3.30 18.88
CA TYR A 152 5.74 -3.81 17.71
C TYR A 152 4.87 -4.67 16.80
N GLN A 153 3.95 -5.47 17.36
CA GLN A 153 3.00 -6.26 16.57
C GLN A 153 2.08 -5.35 15.74
N THR A 154 1.50 -4.32 16.36
CA THR A 154 0.65 -3.35 15.66
C THR A 154 1.41 -2.58 14.56
N LEU A 155 2.66 -2.19 14.83
CA LEU A 155 3.51 -1.52 13.83
C LEU A 155 3.84 -2.46 12.66
N TYR A 156 4.09 -3.74 12.93
CA TYR A 156 4.37 -4.75 11.92
C TYR A 156 3.14 -5.02 11.04
N GLU A 157 1.97 -5.20 11.64
CA GLU A 157 0.69 -5.37 10.94
C GLU A 157 0.38 -4.16 10.06
N SER A 158 0.60 -2.95 10.59
CA SER A 158 0.43 -1.70 9.83
C SER A 158 1.40 -1.61 8.64
N SER A 159 2.64 -2.05 8.83
CA SER A 159 3.67 -2.04 7.78
C SER A 159 3.34 -3.01 6.65
N ILE A 160 2.85 -4.22 6.98
CA ILE A 160 2.38 -5.20 5.99
C ILE A 160 1.19 -4.63 5.21
N ALA A 161 0.20 -4.08 5.92
CA ALA A 161 -0.98 -3.51 5.29
C ALA A 161 -0.64 -2.36 4.34
N PHE A 162 0.32 -1.51 4.72
CA PHE A 162 0.86 -0.45 3.86
C PHE A 162 1.52 -1.02 2.60
N GLY A 163 2.41 -2.01 2.75
CA GLY A 163 3.08 -2.67 1.64
C GLY A 163 2.10 -3.29 0.64
N MET A 164 1.10 -4.02 1.15
CA MET A 164 0.06 -4.65 0.33
C MET A 164 -0.77 -3.61 -0.44
N ARG A 165 -1.17 -2.52 0.23
CA ARG A 165 -1.92 -1.43 -0.42
C ARG A 165 -1.11 -0.77 -1.54
N LYS A 166 0.19 -0.55 -1.32
CA LYS A 166 1.07 0.04 -2.34
C LYS A 166 1.33 -0.88 -3.51
N ALA A 167 1.48 -2.18 -3.27
CA ALA A 167 1.55 -3.17 -4.35
C ALA A 167 0.27 -3.17 -5.19
N LEU A 168 -0.90 -3.20 -4.56
CA LEU A 168 -2.18 -3.16 -5.26
C LEU A 168 -2.37 -1.86 -6.06
N GLN A 169 -2.00 -0.71 -5.47
CA GLN A 169 -2.07 0.58 -6.15
C GLN A 169 -1.17 0.62 -7.40
N ALA A 170 0.01 0.01 -7.33
CA ALA A 170 0.92 -0.07 -8.47
C ALA A 170 0.36 -0.94 -9.59
N GLU A 171 -0.23 -2.10 -9.25
CA GLU A 171 -0.87 -2.98 -10.24
C GLU A 171 -2.07 -2.30 -10.92
N GLN A 172 -2.94 -1.63 -10.16
CA GLN A 172 -4.05 -0.87 -10.74
C GLN A 172 -3.55 0.24 -11.67
N GLY A 173 -2.57 1.04 -11.22
CA GLY A 173 -2.00 2.10 -12.04
C GLY A 173 -1.34 1.58 -13.32
N LYS A 174 -0.76 0.38 -13.29
CA LYS A 174 -0.23 -0.28 -14.48
C LYS A 174 -1.35 -0.66 -15.45
N THR A 175 -2.41 -1.31 -14.97
CA THR A 175 -3.56 -1.69 -15.80
C THR A 175 -4.22 -0.49 -16.48
N ASP A 176 -4.42 0.60 -15.74
CA ASP A 176 -5.00 1.84 -16.29
C ASP A 176 -4.13 2.44 -17.40
N MET A 177 -2.80 2.41 -17.22
CA MET A 177 -1.84 2.90 -18.22
C MET A 177 -1.78 1.99 -19.45
N GLU A 178 -1.86 0.68 -19.28
CA GLU A 178 -1.93 -0.29 -20.38
C GLU A 178 -3.20 -0.09 -21.22
N GLN A 179 -4.35 0.12 -20.58
CA GLN A 179 -5.59 0.46 -21.28
C GLN A 179 -5.45 1.75 -22.10
N LYS A 180 -4.88 2.80 -21.48
CA LYS A 180 -4.64 4.07 -22.17
C LYS A 180 -3.67 3.94 -23.35
N ILE A 181 -2.65 3.11 -23.22
CA ILE A 181 -1.73 2.80 -24.33
C ILE A 181 -2.51 2.15 -25.48
N ASN A 182 -3.33 1.13 -25.19
CA ASN A 182 -4.12 0.44 -26.20
C ASN A 182 -5.07 1.40 -26.92
N ASP A 183 -5.82 2.22 -26.19
CA ASP A 183 -6.74 3.20 -26.77
C ASP A 183 -6.00 4.20 -27.66
N LEU A 184 -4.86 4.73 -27.21
CA LEU A 184 -4.05 5.67 -27.98
C LEU A 184 -3.42 5.02 -29.22
N THR A 185 -2.99 3.75 -29.13
CA THR A 185 -2.48 3.02 -30.30
C THR A 185 -3.56 2.82 -31.35
N GLN A 186 -4.78 2.45 -30.93
CA GLN A 186 -5.91 2.31 -31.85
C GLN A 186 -6.28 3.64 -32.51
N GLN A 187 -6.32 4.74 -31.74
CA GLN A 187 -6.57 6.08 -32.29
C GLN A 187 -5.48 6.52 -33.27
N LYS A 188 -4.21 6.23 -32.97
CA LYS A 188 -3.10 6.51 -33.87
C LYS A 188 -3.26 5.78 -35.20
N GLU A 189 -3.53 4.48 -35.16
CA GLU A 189 -3.73 3.67 -36.37
C GLU A 189 -4.92 4.17 -37.22
N GLU A 190 -6.01 4.55 -36.57
CA GLU A 190 -7.19 5.10 -37.25
C GLU A 190 -6.87 6.45 -37.92
N LEU A 191 -6.18 7.34 -37.22
CA LEU A 191 -5.74 8.62 -37.79
C LEU A 191 -4.74 8.43 -38.93
N GLU A 192 -3.82 7.48 -38.84
CA GLU A 192 -2.88 7.15 -39.91
C GLU A 192 -3.61 6.64 -41.17
N LYS A 193 -4.66 5.82 -41.02
CA LYS A 193 -5.53 5.41 -42.13
C LYS A 193 -6.22 6.61 -42.77
N GLN A 194 -6.84 7.48 -41.97
CA GLN A 194 -7.51 8.68 -42.47
C GLN A 194 -6.55 9.61 -43.22
N VAL A 195 -5.33 9.80 -42.71
CA VAL A 195 -4.28 10.57 -43.39
C VAL A 195 -3.93 9.94 -44.75
N ASN A 196 -3.75 8.62 -44.80
CA ASN A 196 -3.43 7.92 -46.05
C ASN A 196 -4.57 7.99 -47.06
N GLU A 197 -5.83 7.86 -46.62
CA GLU A 197 -7.01 8.01 -47.48
C GLU A 197 -7.12 9.43 -48.06
N LEU A 198 -6.93 10.45 -47.22
CA LEU A 198 -6.99 11.85 -47.66
C LEU A 198 -5.85 12.18 -48.62
N LYS A 199 -4.63 11.70 -48.36
CA LYS A 199 -3.50 11.82 -49.30
C LYS A 199 -3.82 11.18 -50.65
N GLY A 200 -4.35 9.95 -50.66
CA GLY A 200 -4.77 9.29 -51.89
C GLY A 200 -5.85 10.06 -52.66
N LYS A 201 -6.80 10.70 -51.96
CA LYS A 201 -7.81 11.58 -52.59
C LYS A 201 -7.17 12.83 -53.19
N CYS A 202 -6.26 13.48 -52.49
CA CYS A 202 -5.54 14.66 -53.00
C CYS A 202 -4.73 14.32 -54.25
N ASP A 203 -3.93 13.25 -54.22
CA ASP A 203 -3.11 12.82 -55.36
C ASP A 203 -3.98 12.50 -56.59
N ALA A 204 -5.15 11.89 -56.39
CA ALA A 204 -6.09 11.58 -57.47
C ALA A 204 -6.76 12.82 -58.06
N ILE A 205 -7.00 13.87 -57.26
CA ILE A 205 -7.52 15.16 -57.73
C ILE A 205 -6.42 15.89 -58.50
N GLU A 206 -5.20 15.93 -57.97
CA GLU A 206 -4.08 16.61 -58.59
C GLU A 206 -3.76 16.02 -59.98
N LYS A 207 -3.71 14.69 -60.11
CA LYS A 207 -3.55 14.03 -61.41
C LYS A 207 -4.67 14.38 -62.39
N ARG A 208 -5.93 14.34 -61.96
CA ARG A 208 -7.08 14.71 -62.80
C ARG A 208 -7.03 16.17 -63.26
N ASP A 209 -6.63 17.08 -62.38
CA ASP A 209 -6.51 18.50 -62.71
C ASP A 209 -5.34 18.75 -63.67
N VAL A 210 -4.20 18.08 -63.50
CA VAL A 210 -3.06 18.16 -64.43
C VAL A 210 -3.45 17.62 -65.81
N GLU A 211 -4.12 16.46 -65.88
CA GLU A 211 -4.62 15.91 -67.13
C GLU A 211 -5.63 16.85 -67.81
N ARG A 212 -6.58 17.41 -67.06
CA ARG A 212 -7.55 18.38 -67.58
C ARG A 212 -6.86 19.61 -68.15
N ARG A 213 -5.91 20.19 -67.41
CA ARG A 213 -5.12 21.35 -67.87
C ARG A 213 -4.34 21.02 -69.14
N ALA A 214 -3.68 19.87 -69.21
CA ALA A 214 -2.93 19.44 -70.39
C ALA A 214 -3.84 19.27 -71.63
N ILE A 215 -5.05 18.74 -71.45
CA ILE A 215 -6.04 18.62 -72.54
C ILE A 215 -6.52 19.99 -73.01
N GLU A 216 -6.85 20.89 -72.07
CA GLU A 216 -7.30 22.26 -72.38
C GLU A 216 -6.20 23.06 -73.08
N GLU A 217 -4.96 22.97 -72.62
CA GLU A 217 -3.80 23.64 -73.21
C GLU A 217 -3.51 23.11 -74.62
N LYS A 218 -3.64 21.79 -74.84
CA LYS A 218 -3.52 21.19 -76.16
C LYS A 218 -4.61 21.71 -77.11
N LYS A 219 -5.88 21.69 -76.71
CA LYS A 219 -7.00 22.22 -77.51
C LYS A 219 -6.79 23.69 -77.86
N HIS A 220 -6.41 24.49 -76.87
CA HIS A 220 -6.17 25.92 -77.08
C HIS A 220 -4.99 26.17 -78.03
N SER A 221 -3.92 25.38 -77.93
CA SER A 221 -2.78 25.46 -78.84
C SER A 221 -3.15 25.09 -80.29
N GLU A 222 -3.98 24.07 -80.48
CA GLU A 222 -4.50 23.64 -81.79
C GLU A 222 -5.40 24.73 -82.40
N GLU A 223 -6.26 25.36 -81.59
CA GLU A 223 -7.14 26.44 -82.02
C GLU A 223 -6.36 27.71 -82.39
N ILE A 224 -5.34 28.09 -81.60
CA ILE A 224 -4.43 29.19 -81.94
C ILE A 224 -3.70 28.89 -83.26
N GLN A 225 -3.21 27.66 -83.47
CA GLN A 225 -2.55 27.28 -84.71
C GLN A 225 -3.50 27.33 -85.90
N PHE A 226 -4.73 26.85 -85.74
CA PHE A 226 -5.76 26.94 -86.77
C PHE A 226 -6.02 28.40 -87.13
N LEU A 227 -6.36 29.25 -86.15
CA LEU A 227 -6.62 30.68 -86.35
C LEU A 227 -5.43 31.42 -86.99
N LYS A 228 -4.19 31.10 -86.60
CA LYS A 228 -2.99 31.66 -87.25
C LYS A 228 -2.93 31.32 -88.74
N LYS A 229 -3.20 30.06 -89.10
CA LYS A 229 -3.22 29.63 -90.52
C LYS A 229 -4.34 30.35 -91.29
N THR A 230 -5.54 30.45 -90.74
CA THR A 230 -6.66 31.15 -91.39
C THR A 230 -6.37 32.65 -91.55
N ASN A 231 -5.83 33.29 -90.52
CA ASN A 231 -5.45 34.71 -90.58
C ASN A 231 -4.37 34.95 -91.64
N GLN A 232 -3.40 34.05 -91.75
CA GLN A 232 -2.36 34.11 -92.78
C GLN A 232 -2.95 33.92 -94.19
N GLN A 233 -3.86 32.97 -94.39
CA GLN A 233 -4.59 32.79 -95.66
C GLN A 233 -5.40 34.04 -96.03
N LEU A 234 -6.14 34.62 -95.08
CA LEU A 234 -6.92 35.85 -95.29
C LEU A 234 -6.02 37.05 -95.62
N LYS A 235 -4.86 37.18 -94.98
CA LYS A 235 -3.86 38.20 -95.32
C LYS A 235 -3.37 38.04 -96.77
N THR A 236 -3.00 36.83 -97.18
CA THR A 236 -2.58 36.58 -98.57
C THR A 236 -3.69 36.85 -99.58
N GLN A 237 -4.95 36.53 -99.25
CA GLN A 237 -6.10 36.87 -100.09
C GLN A 237 -6.29 38.39 -100.21
N LEU A 238 -6.18 39.14 -99.11
CA LEU A 238 -6.27 40.59 -99.11
C LEU A 238 -5.11 41.23 -99.90
N GLU A 239 -3.88 40.76 -99.71
CA GLU A 239 -2.71 41.20 -100.48
C GLU A 239 -2.89 40.91 -101.98
N GLY A 240 -3.52 39.79 -102.35
CA GLY A 240 -3.87 39.48 -103.74
C GLY A 240 -4.94 40.40 -104.34
N ILE A 241 -5.88 40.90 -103.54
CA ILE A 241 -6.91 41.87 -103.96
C ILE A 241 -6.36 43.30 -104.04
N ILE A 242 -5.40 43.64 -103.17
CA ILE A 242 -4.78 44.98 -103.07
C ILE A 242 -3.59 45.13 -104.02
N ALA A 243 -2.97 44.02 -104.47
CA ALA A 243 -1.92 44.06 -105.48
C ALA A 243 -2.42 44.73 -106.77
N PRO A 244 -1.74 45.78 -107.27
CA PRO A 244 -2.21 46.50 -108.44
C PRO A 244 -2.18 45.60 -109.67
N SER A 245 -3.29 45.56 -110.41
CA SER A 245 -3.35 45.04 -111.78
C SER A 245 -2.23 45.71 -112.59
N LYS A 246 -1.15 45.00 -112.92
CA LYS A 246 -0.13 45.47 -113.85
C LYS A 246 -0.80 45.78 -115.20
N ARG A 247 -0.96 47.07 -115.50
CA ARG A 247 -1.09 47.62 -116.86
C ARG A 247 0.17 48.40 -117.17
#